data_AF-A0A947CC09-F1
#
_entry.id   AF-A0A947CC09-F1
#
_cell.length_a   1.000
_cell.length_b   1.000
_cell.length_c   1.000
_cell.angle_alpha   90.00
_cell.angle_beta   90.00
_cell.angle_gamma   90.00
#
_symmetry.space_group_name_H-M   'P 1'
#
loop_
_entity.id
_entity.type
_entity.pdbx_description
1 polymer ?
#
loop_
_entity_poly.entity_id
_entity_poly.type
_entity_poly.pdbx_seq_one_letter_code
_entity_poly.pdbx_strand_id
1 'polypeptide(L)' 'LDTLLAVEPPPPPAPAPASETNGPAPPPPASPPHDPLARAVYELADLGEDPVTIARRLDEQVGKVELILALRGSAAADR' A
#
# COMPACT_ATOMS: atom_id res chain seq x y z
N LEU A 1 7.59 1.62 74.64
CA LEU A 1 8.64 1.69 73.61
C LEU A 1 8.20 0.74 72.50
N ASP A 2 7.48 1.24 71.52
CA ASP A 2 7.46 0.58 70.21
C ASP A 2 7.13 1.63 69.16
N THR A 3 8.22 2.28 68.72
CA THR A 3 8.23 3.20 67.60
C THR A 3 8.05 2.37 66.34
N LEU A 4 6.81 2.19 65.89
CA LEU A 4 6.56 1.67 64.55
C LEU A 4 6.85 2.80 63.56
N LEU A 5 8.10 2.80 63.10
CA LEU A 5 8.60 3.55 61.96
C LEU A 5 7.68 3.28 60.77
N ALA A 6 6.84 4.25 60.41
CA ALA A 6 6.06 4.17 59.19
C ALA A 6 7.01 4.21 58.00
N VAL A 7 7.27 3.03 57.41
CA VAL A 7 7.87 2.93 56.08
C VAL A 7 6.80 3.40 55.09
N GLU A 8 7.02 4.57 54.50
CA GLU A 8 6.20 5.04 53.39
C GLU A 8 6.51 4.16 52.16
N PRO A 9 5.51 3.55 51.50
CA PRO A 9 5.76 2.77 50.30
C PRO A 9 6.22 3.69 49.15
N PRO A 10 7.10 3.21 48.25
CA PRO A 10 7.55 4.01 47.11
C PRO A 10 6.38 4.37 46.19
N PRO A 11 6.43 5.52 45.50
CA PRO A 11 5.41 5.90 44.54
C PRO A 11 5.34 4.86 43.40
N PRO A 12 4.15 4.66 42.80
CA PRO A 12 4.02 3.75 41.66
C PRO A 12 4.89 4.25 40.48
N PRO A 13 5.42 3.33 39.66
CA PRO A 13 6.16 3.71 38.45
C PRO A 13 5.23 4.52 37.53
N ALA A 14 5.77 5.58 36.93
CA ALA A 14 5.08 6.36 35.90
C ALA A 14 4.59 5.44 34.76
N PRO A 15 3.47 5.78 34.09
CA PRO A 15 3.00 4.99 32.96
C PRO A 15 4.09 4.98 31.88
N ALA A 16 4.55 3.79 31.50
CA ALA A 16 5.41 3.59 30.35
C ALA A 16 4.75 4.22 29.11
N PRO A 17 5.51 4.80 28.16
CA PRO A 17 4.95 5.21 26.89
C PRO A 17 4.27 3.98 26.27
N ALA A 18 3.00 4.13 25.92
CA ALA A 18 2.24 3.14 25.20
C ALA A 18 3.01 2.82 23.92
N SER A 19 3.73 1.69 23.90
CA SER A 19 4.21 1.08 22.67
C SER A 19 2.98 0.66 21.90
N GLU A 20 2.57 1.56 21.01
CA GLU A 20 2.00 1.32 19.70
C GLU A 20 1.59 -0.13 19.52
N THR A 21 0.27 -0.32 19.61
CA THR A 21 -0.44 -1.46 19.10
C THR A 21 0.22 -1.94 17.80
N ASN A 22 0.89 -3.10 17.88
CA ASN A 22 1.21 -3.91 16.71
C ASN A 22 -0.13 -4.47 16.20
N GLY A 23 -0.98 -3.60 15.68
CA GLY A 23 -2.05 -4.00 14.79
C GLY A 23 -1.39 -4.64 13.56
N PRO A 24 -1.97 -5.69 12.95
CA PRO A 24 -1.49 -6.20 11.69
C PRO A 24 -1.37 -5.02 10.72
N ALA A 25 -0.14 -4.74 10.25
CA ALA A 25 0.08 -3.74 9.22
C ALA A 25 -0.87 -4.02 8.06
N PRO A 26 -1.50 -2.99 7.44
CA PRO A 26 -2.28 -3.20 6.23
C PRO A 26 -1.40 -3.98 5.23
N PRO A 27 -1.97 -4.95 4.49
CA PRO A 27 -1.20 -5.70 3.52
C PRO A 27 -0.48 -4.70 2.60
N PRO A 28 0.80 -4.95 2.24
CA PRO A 28 1.49 -4.09 1.30
C PRO A 28 0.61 -3.94 0.05
N PRO A 29 0.57 -2.75 -0.58
CA PRO A 29 -0.20 -2.56 -1.80
C PRO A 29 0.18 -3.68 -2.76
N ALA A 30 -0.81 -4.44 -3.24
CA ALA A 30 -0.58 -5.51 -4.20
C ALA A 30 0.27 -4.93 -5.33
N SER A 31 1.53 -5.40 -5.42
CA SER A 31 2.46 -4.91 -6.42
C SER A 31 1.75 -4.95 -7.77
N PRO A 32 1.78 -3.86 -8.56
CA PRO A 32 1.18 -3.88 -9.89
C PRO A 32 1.70 -5.11 -10.62
N PRO A 33 0.86 -5.76 -11.45
CA PRO A 33 1.23 -7.01 -12.09
C PRO A 33 2.63 -6.83 -12.69
N HIS A 34 3.55 -7.72 -12.31
CA HIS A 34 4.92 -7.79 -12.84
C HIS A 34 4.94 -8.16 -14.35
N ASP A 35 3.85 -7.85 -15.05
CA ASP A 35 3.68 -8.07 -16.47
C ASP A 35 4.38 -6.92 -17.22
N PRO A 36 5.47 -7.21 -17.94
CA PRO A 36 6.24 -6.19 -18.63
C PRO A 36 5.41 -5.46 -19.69
N LEU A 37 4.41 -6.13 -20.26
CA LEU A 37 3.48 -5.53 -21.20
C LEU A 37 2.56 -4.52 -20.51
N ALA A 38 1.96 -4.86 -19.37
CA ALA A 38 1.13 -3.93 -18.61
C ALA A 38 1.90 -2.65 -18.23
N ARG A 39 3.16 -2.80 -17.81
CA ARG A 39 4.05 -1.67 -17.54
C ARG A 39 4.27 -0.80 -18.78
N ALA A 40 4.61 -1.40 -19.92
CA ALA A 40 4.82 -0.66 -21.17
C ALA A 40 3.56 0.07 -21.65
N VAL A 41 2.39 -0.57 -21.50
CA VAL A 41 1.09 0.05 -21.78
C VAL A 41 0.84 1.27 -20.89
N TYR A 42 1.10 1.16 -19.59
CA TYR A 42 0.93 2.28 -18.65
C TYR A 42 1.90 3.43 -18.92
N GLU A 43 3.17 3.13 -19.18
CA GLU A 43 4.17 4.15 -19.51
C GLU A 43 3.78 4.93 -20.78
N LEU A 44 3.31 4.24 -21.83
CA LEU A 44 2.86 4.92 -23.05
C LEU A 44 1.55 5.70 -22.85
N ALA A 45 0.62 5.18 -22.04
CA ALA A 45 -0.60 5.90 -21.71
C ALA A 45 -0.33 7.16 -20.86
N ASP A 46 0.66 7.11 -19.96
CA ASP A 46 1.11 8.26 -19.17
C ASP A 46 1.80 9.33 -20.04
N LEU A 47 2.31 8.96 -21.21
CA LEU A 47 2.77 9.88 -22.26
C LEU A 47 1.62 10.48 -23.10
N GLY A 48 0.36 10.06 -22.85
CA GLY A 48 -0.82 10.54 -23.57
C GLY A 48 -1.10 9.82 -24.89
N GLU A 49 -0.47 8.67 -25.14
CA GLU A 49 -0.73 7.87 -26.34
C GLU A 49 -2.11 7.19 -26.27
N ASP A 50 -2.81 7.13 -27.41
CA ASP A 50 -4.10 6.44 -27.56
C ASP A 50 -3.92 4.91 -27.63
N PRO A 51 -4.89 4.10 -27.13
CA PRO A 51 -4.82 2.63 -27.15
C PRO A 51 -4.46 2.01 -28.51
N VAL A 52 -4.95 2.57 -29.62
CA VAL A 52 -4.64 2.08 -30.97
C VAL A 52 -3.16 2.30 -31.30
N THR A 53 -2.61 3.46 -30.93
CA THR A 53 -1.20 3.78 -31.15
C THR A 53 -0.30 2.93 -30.26
N ILE A 54 -0.68 2.72 -29.00
CA ILE A 54 0.02 1.83 -28.06
C ILE A 54 0.07 0.40 -28.61
N ALA A 55 -1.08 -0.14 -29.03
CA ALA A 55 -1.19 -1.48 -29.60
C ALA A 55 -0.29 -1.66 -30.82
N ARG A 56 -0.27 -0.67 -31.73
CA ARG A 56 0.62 -0.70 -32.91
C ARG A 56 2.10 -0.64 -32.54
N ARG A 57 2.49 0.11 -31.51
CA ARG A 57 3.89 0.21 -31.08
C ARG A 57 4.39 -1.06 -30.40
N LEU A 58 3.54 -1.71 -29.64
CA LEU A 58 3.87 -2.93 -28.88
C LEU A 58 3.63 -4.22 -29.68
N ASP A 59 3.14 -4.12 -30.92
CA ASP A 59 2.69 -5.26 -31.74
C ASP A 59 1.66 -6.13 -31.00
N GLU A 60 0.71 -5.47 -30.34
CA GLU A 60 -0.30 -6.11 -29.50
C GLU A 60 -1.72 -5.80 -29.98
N GLN A 61 -2.69 -6.56 -29.49
CA GLN A 61 -4.09 -6.36 -29.83
C GLN A 61 -4.68 -5.16 -29.08
N VAL A 62 -5.40 -4.28 -29.79
CA VAL A 62 -6.05 -3.10 -29.20
C VAL A 62 -6.91 -3.47 -28.00
N GLY A 63 -7.75 -4.51 -28.11
CA GLY A 63 -8.61 -4.95 -27.00
C GLY A 63 -7.83 -5.45 -25.77
N LYS A 64 -6.63 -6.01 -25.96
CA LYS A 64 -5.75 -6.41 -24.85
C LYS A 64 -5.16 -5.18 -24.14
N VAL A 65 -4.76 -4.16 -24.91
CA VAL A 65 -4.30 -2.87 -24.37
C VAL A 65 -5.42 -2.18 -23.58
N GLU A 66 -6.63 -2.11 -24.14
CA GLU A 66 -7.78 -1.51 -23.44
C GLU A 66 -8.14 -2.27 -22.16
N LEU A 67 -8.08 -3.61 -22.18
CA LEU A 67 -8.29 -4.42 -20.98
C LEU A 67 -7.27 -4.06 -19.89
N ILE A 68 -5.98 -3.99 -20.24
CA ILE A 68 -4.92 -3.60 -19.30
C ILE A 68 -5.20 -2.20 -18.72
N LEU A 69 -5.56 -1.23 -19.56
CA LEU A 69 -5.89 0.13 -19.12
C LEU A 69 -7.11 0.17 -18.20
N ALA A 70 -8.15 -0.62 -18.49
CA ALA A 70 -9.33 -0.73 -17.64
C ALA A 70 -8.98 -1.31 -16.26
N LEU A 71 -8.11 -2.31 -16.21
CA LEU A 71 -7.66 -2.93 -14.96
C LEU A 71 -6.87 -1.96 -14.07
N ARG A 72 -6.18 -0.97 -14.65
CA ARG A 72 -5.49 0.11 -13.91
C ARG A 72 -6.45 0.92 -13.02
N GLY A 73 -7.62 1.24 -13.55
CA GLY A 73 -8.65 2.03 -12.84
C GLY A 73 -9.44 1.20 -11.83
N SER A 74 -9.72 -0.07 -12.14
CA SER A 74 -10.45 -0.97 -11.24
C SER A 74 -9.69 -1.29 -9.95
N ALA A 75 -8.35 -1.30 -9.97
CA ALA A 75 -7.55 -1.44 -8.75
C ALA A 75 -7.67 -0.24 -7.78
N ALA A 76 -8.11 0.93 -8.28
CA ALA A 76 -8.35 2.12 -7.47
C ALA A 76 -9.82 2.26 -7.02
N ALA A 77 -10.76 1.59 -7.69
CA ALA A 77 -12.21 1.69 -7.44
C ALA A 77 -12.75 0.68 -6.41
N ASP A 78 -11.94 -0.29 -5.99
CA ASP A 78 -12.23 -1.21 -4.87
C ASP A 78 -11.70 -0.68 -3.52
N ARG A 79 -11.43 0.63 -3.43
CA ARG A 79 -11.15 1.39 -2.19
C ARG A 79 -12.41 2.14 -1.74
#